data_AF-A0A5C3M8Y1-F1
#
_entry.id   AF-A0A5C3M8Y1-F1
#
_cell.length_a   1.000
_cell.length_b   1.000
_cell.length_c   1.000
_cell.angle_alpha   90.00
_cell.angle_beta   90.00
_cell.angle_gamma   90.00
#
_symmetry.space_group_name_H-M   'P 1'
#
loop_
_entity.id
_entity.type
_entity.pdbx_description
1 polymer ?
#
loop_
_entity_poly.entity_id
_entity_poly.type
_entity_poly.pdbx_seq_one_letter_code
_entity_poly.pdbx_strand_id
1 'polypeptide(L)'
;MGLLTKGGLFQQLKDQVAQLTVDYNLDRKYNPKYYFGREQLQIMFTEMLNASGRLAILHQIERMLFTFYMTARPSSLGPVHEIWRKRGYGVCLKHVRVCVLGYMNFRITVHLDEFKGAISGVSADEQRFVLEGVLYMHNLLFDPTIYMVAMLYGRNAFQKKYKSINDLCNDNQAELVIDSSMLQEPLFPEIAPGGSHREFITPLRPALAQAATKSVAYWAQKAGLPCTGVTALRRDAGNMYGLQLGTDKAQDIMNHVGSDRRIFSTHYDRGTANVDVVHIRLGERPGTKENNAGEMLEESARTHSFMDIVVECLLRRNAVAPGHKAEIDVQCNKAAEEDPELIALEDEKQQLYEQYLRCFSHGAKSYKFCIDNVHRIFEFAAGERKQYPRRDPVSFIEGCKLEASELRNKLRVSFDKAANRRYQIKKKFRRRIQQNTTRSYAESPLTGTTEERTTAINDAHKPSTHLVSALMAPPTGSFRF
;
A
#
# COMPACT_ATOMS: atom_id res chain seq x y z
N MET A 1 20.82 -39.01 7.78
CA MET A 1 19.78 -38.85 8.84
C MET A 1 20.06 -39.63 10.14
N GLY A 2 20.89 -40.69 10.16
CA GLY A 2 21.04 -41.55 11.35
C GLY A 2 21.79 -41.00 12.58
N LEU A 3 22.41 -39.82 12.49
CA LEU A 3 23.16 -39.21 13.60
C LEU A 3 22.25 -38.45 14.58
N LEU A 4 21.13 -37.91 14.10
CA LEU A 4 20.17 -37.14 14.91
C LEU A 4 19.19 -38.05 15.67
N THR A 5 18.98 -39.27 15.20
CA THR A 5 18.06 -40.24 15.80
C THR A 5 18.73 -41.18 16.82
N LYS A 6 20.07 -41.26 16.83
CA LYS A 6 20.81 -42.03 17.84
C LYS A 6 20.80 -41.32 19.19
N GLY A 7 20.55 -42.07 20.25
CA GLY A 7 20.64 -41.59 21.63
C GLY A 7 19.60 -40.54 22.04
N GLY A 8 18.52 -40.37 21.26
CA GLY A 8 17.47 -39.40 21.58
C GLY A 8 17.88 -37.93 21.42
N LEU A 9 19.02 -37.63 20.76
CA LEU A 9 19.53 -36.27 20.59
C LEU A 9 18.49 -35.31 19.96
N PHE A 10 17.71 -35.78 18.99
CA PHE A 10 16.62 -34.99 18.41
C PHE A 10 15.55 -34.62 19.43
N GLN A 11 15.22 -35.53 20.35
CA GLN A 11 14.27 -35.26 21.43
C GLN A 11 14.88 -34.30 22.45
N GLN A 12 16.14 -34.51 22.85
CA GLN A 12 16.84 -33.60 23.76
C GLN A 12 16.93 -32.17 23.21
N LEU A 13 17.19 -32.00 21.92
CA LEU A 13 17.18 -30.68 21.27
C LEU A 13 15.78 -30.06 21.24
N LYS A 14 14.73 -30.85 20.99
CA LYS A 14 13.34 -30.38 21.08
C LYS A 14 12.99 -29.93 22.50
N ASP A 15 13.37 -30.73 23.50
CA ASP A 15 13.13 -30.45 24.91
C ASP A 15 13.90 -29.19 25.35
N GLN A 16 15.15 -29.03 24.92
CA GLN A 16 15.93 -27.83 25.16
C GLN A 16 15.31 -26.59 24.50
N VAL A 17 14.83 -26.68 23.25
CA VAL A 17 14.12 -25.57 22.60
C VAL A 17 12.81 -25.24 23.33
N ALA A 18 12.07 -26.24 23.80
CA ALA A 18 10.86 -26.03 24.60
C ALA A 18 11.19 -25.34 25.94
N GLN A 19 12.22 -25.82 26.65
CA GLN A 19 12.70 -25.23 27.90
C GLN A 19 13.16 -23.78 27.68
N LEU A 20 13.95 -23.50 26.64
CA LEU A 20 14.34 -22.14 26.27
C LEU A 20 13.12 -21.27 25.92
N THR A 21 12.09 -21.84 25.32
CA THR A 21 10.86 -21.10 25.01
C THR A 21 10.14 -20.68 26.28
N VAL A 22 10.08 -21.55 27.29
CA VAL A 22 9.49 -21.26 28.60
C VAL A 22 10.37 -20.29 29.40
N ASP A 23 11.65 -20.61 29.58
CA ASP A 23 12.60 -19.86 30.40
C ASP A 23 12.74 -18.40 29.95
N TYR A 24 12.70 -18.18 28.64
CA TYR A 24 12.87 -16.85 28.04
C TYR A 24 11.56 -16.25 27.52
N ASN A 25 10.41 -16.87 27.83
CA ASN A 25 9.08 -16.45 27.35
C ASN A 25 9.08 -16.16 25.83
N LEU A 26 9.70 -17.06 25.05
CA LEU A 26 9.78 -16.98 23.59
C LEU A 26 8.52 -17.52 22.92
N ASP A 27 7.46 -17.75 23.69
CA ASP A 27 6.17 -18.18 23.19
C ASP A 27 5.73 -17.29 22.03
N ARG A 28 5.72 -17.88 20.83
CA ARG A 28 5.19 -17.22 19.64
C ARG A 28 3.68 -17.31 19.69
N LYS A 29 3.05 -16.59 20.63
CA LYS A 29 1.64 -16.29 20.52
C LYS A 29 1.46 -15.50 19.23
N TYR A 30 0.83 -16.12 18.24
CA TYR A 30 0.59 -15.46 16.98
C TYR A 30 -0.30 -14.25 17.24
N ASN A 31 0.13 -13.08 16.77
CA ASN A 31 -0.74 -11.92 16.75
C ASN A 31 -2.04 -12.29 16.01
N PRO A 32 -3.19 -11.75 16.46
CA PRO A 32 -4.46 -11.91 15.78
C PRO A 32 -4.31 -11.69 14.28
N LYS A 33 -4.85 -12.63 13.51
CA LYS A 33 -4.77 -12.59 12.04
C LYS A 33 -5.99 -11.84 11.52
N TYR A 34 -5.75 -10.75 10.82
CA TYR A 34 -6.81 -10.06 10.07
C TYR A 34 -7.04 -10.73 8.71
N TYR A 35 -8.29 -10.66 8.29
CA TYR A 35 -8.82 -11.12 7.01
C TYR A 35 -9.52 -9.93 6.38
N PHE A 36 -9.02 -9.48 5.23
CA PHE A 36 -9.56 -8.33 4.51
C PHE A 36 -10.22 -8.86 3.24
N GLY A 37 -11.54 -8.96 3.30
CA GLY A 37 -12.43 -9.33 2.21
C GLY A 37 -12.99 -8.12 1.48
N ARG A 38 -14.19 -8.28 0.92
CA ARG A 38 -14.78 -7.34 -0.03
C ARG A 38 -15.08 -5.98 0.62
N GLU A 39 -15.61 -5.99 1.82
CA GLU A 39 -16.05 -4.82 2.58
C GLU A 39 -14.86 -3.93 2.96
N GLN A 40 -13.76 -4.53 3.42
CA GLN A 40 -12.54 -3.81 3.76
C GLN A 40 -11.94 -3.16 2.50
N LEU A 41 -11.99 -3.84 1.36
CA LEU A 41 -11.51 -3.31 0.08
C LEU A 41 -12.38 -2.17 -0.41
N GLN A 42 -13.70 -2.29 -0.29
CA GLN A 42 -14.64 -1.25 -0.70
C GLN A 42 -14.34 0.10 -0.03
N ILE A 43 -14.11 0.09 1.28
CA ILE A 43 -13.80 1.30 2.03
C ILE A 43 -12.41 1.82 1.64
N MET A 44 -11.41 0.94 1.51
CA MET A 44 -10.07 1.35 1.05
C MET A 44 -10.12 1.97 -0.35
N PHE A 45 -10.82 1.36 -1.31
CA PHE A 45 -10.93 1.86 -2.67
C PHE A 45 -11.70 3.17 -2.72
N THR A 46 -12.74 3.33 -1.91
CA THR A 46 -13.45 4.61 -1.79
C THR A 46 -12.49 5.71 -1.34
N GLU A 47 -11.64 5.47 -0.34
CA GLU A 47 -10.66 6.47 0.09
C GLU A 47 -9.51 6.69 -0.90
N MET A 48 -9.14 5.66 -1.64
CA MET A 48 -8.14 5.77 -2.70
C MET A 48 -8.64 6.62 -3.87
N LEU A 49 -9.88 6.41 -4.31
CA LEU A 49 -10.49 7.16 -5.41
C LEU A 49 -10.74 8.64 -5.05
N ASN A 50 -10.84 8.96 -3.75
CA ASN A 50 -10.88 10.33 -3.23
C ASN A 50 -9.51 11.05 -3.25
N ALA A 51 -8.42 10.32 -3.43
CA ALA A 51 -7.08 10.87 -3.38
C ALA A 51 -6.62 11.46 -4.73
N SER A 52 -5.53 12.22 -4.69
CA SER A 52 -4.85 12.72 -5.88
C SER A 52 -3.85 11.69 -6.46
N GLY A 53 -3.43 11.89 -7.71
CA GLY A 53 -2.53 10.97 -8.43
C GLY A 53 -3.28 9.78 -9.00
N ARG A 54 -4.17 10.05 -9.97
CA ARG A 54 -5.17 9.07 -10.45
C ARG A 54 -4.53 7.78 -10.94
N LEU A 55 -3.49 7.86 -11.77
CA LEU A 55 -2.89 6.67 -12.37
C LEU A 55 -2.11 5.86 -11.31
N ALA A 56 -1.39 6.52 -10.40
CA ALA A 56 -0.81 5.89 -9.21
C ALA A 56 -1.87 5.16 -8.35
N ILE A 57 -3.07 5.74 -8.19
CA ILE A 57 -4.19 5.09 -7.50
C ILE A 57 -4.69 3.85 -8.25
N LEU A 58 -4.92 3.94 -9.57
CA LEU A 58 -5.33 2.79 -10.39
C LEU A 58 -4.34 1.62 -10.26
N HIS A 59 -3.04 1.91 -10.34
CA HIS A 59 -1.98 0.91 -10.12
C HIS A 59 -2.06 0.24 -8.75
N GLN A 60 -2.40 1.01 -7.72
CA GLN A 60 -2.49 0.50 -6.36
C GLN A 60 -3.72 -0.39 -6.18
N ILE A 61 -4.86 0.02 -6.74
CA ILE A 61 -6.10 -0.78 -6.75
C ILE A 61 -5.83 -2.10 -7.45
N GLU A 62 -5.27 -2.04 -8.67
CA GLU A 62 -4.99 -3.25 -9.47
C GLU A 62 -4.08 -4.23 -8.72
N ARG A 63 -3.04 -3.72 -8.06
CA ARG A 63 -2.15 -4.54 -7.25
C ARG A 63 -2.85 -5.20 -6.06
N MET A 64 -3.83 -4.53 -5.44
CA MET A 64 -4.65 -5.13 -4.40
C MET A 64 -5.59 -6.19 -4.97
N LEU A 65 -6.22 -5.93 -6.13
CA LEU A 65 -7.09 -6.88 -6.83
C LEU A 65 -6.35 -8.15 -7.25
N PHE A 66 -5.11 -8.04 -7.73
CA PHE A 66 -4.25 -9.21 -8.00
C PHE A 66 -4.08 -10.10 -6.77
N THR A 67 -3.90 -9.50 -5.58
CA THR A 67 -3.81 -10.30 -4.35
C THR A 67 -5.17 -10.87 -3.94
N PHE A 68 -6.22 -10.07 -4.08
CA PHE A 68 -7.59 -10.42 -3.70
C PHE A 68 -8.15 -11.60 -4.51
N TYR A 69 -7.86 -11.67 -5.81
CA TYR A 69 -8.30 -12.75 -6.70
C TYR A 69 -7.26 -13.88 -6.80
N MET A 70 -6.00 -13.56 -7.08
CA MET A 70 -5.01 -14.59 -7.42
C MET A 70 -4.30 -15.16 -6.20
N THR A 71 -4.59 -14.64 -5.00
CA THR A 71 -3.85 -14.92 -3.75
C THR A 71 -2.34 -14.66 -3.88
N ALA A 72 -1.96 -13.80 -4.83
CA ALA A 72 -0.56 -13.55 -5.18
C ALA A 72 0.21 -13.04 -3.96
N ARG A 73 1.41 -13.59 -3.74
CA ARG A 73 2.30 -13.04 -2.71
C ARG A 73 2.86 -11.71 -3.21
N PRO A 74 3.23 -10.79 -2.30
CA PRO A 74 3.94 -9.57 -2.70
C PRO A 74 5.21 -9.85 -3.49
N SER A 75 5.91 -10.94 -3.15
CA SER A 75 7.09 -11.40 -3.86
C SER A 75 6.82 -11.92 -5.27
N SER A 76 5.57 -12.33 -5.57
CA SER A 76 5.16 -12.70 -6.93
C SER A 76 4.82 -11.45 -7.77
N LEU A 77 4.48 -10.33 -7.12
CA LEU A 77 4.10 -9.08 -7.79
C LEU A 77 5.29 -8.14 -8.01
N GLY A 78 6.38 -8.34 -7.27
CA GLY A 78 7.60 -7.55 -7.40
C GLY A 78 8.75 -8.10 -6.57
N PRO A 79 9.97 -7.62 -6.84
CA PRO A 79 11.18 -8.13 -6.21
C PRO A 79 11.21 -7.84 -4.70
N VAL A 80 11.68 -8.81 -3.91
CA VAL A 80 11.80 -8.67 -2.45
C VAL A 80 12.99 -7.82 -2.03
N HIS A 81 14.01 -7.69 -2.89
CA HIS A 81 15.26 -7.02 -2.59
C HIS A 81 15.87 -6.35 -3.84
N GLU A 82 16.71 -5.34 -3.64
CA GLU A 82 17.31 -4.54 -4.72
C GLU A 82 18.12 -5.38 -5.72
N ILE A 83 18.83 -6.39 -5.22
CA ILE A 83 19.61 -7.32 -6.05
C ILE A 83 18.72 -8.02 -7.08
N TRP A 84 17.47 -8.31 -6.72
CA TRP A 84 16.52 -9.09 -7.53
C TRP A 84 15.90 -8.19 -8.57
N ARG A 85 15.57 -6.96 -8.16
CA ARG A 85 15.20 -5.88 -9.08
C ARG A 85 16.27 -5.65 -10.15
N LYS A 86 17.55 -5.58 -9.77
CA LYS A 86 18.67 -5.41 -10.72
C LYS A 86 18.84 -6.58 -11.68
N ARG A 87 18.44 -7.79 -11.26
CA ARG A 87 18.43 -8.99 -12.11
C ARG A 87 17.17 -9.10 -13.00
N GLY A 88 16.27 -8.12 -12.95
CA GLY A 88 15.06 -8.11 -13.78
C GLY A 88 13.87 -8.90 -13.22
N TYR A 89 13.93 -9.37 -11.97
CA TYR A 89 12.84 -10.08 -11.32
C TYR A 89 11.62 -9.17 -11.11
N GLY A 90 10.43 -9.72 -11.32
CA GLY A 90 9.15 -9.02 -11.20
C GLY A 90 8.25 -9.17 -12.44
N VAL A 91 6.97 -8.85 -12.26
CA VAL A 91 5.99 -8.94 -13.35
C VAL A 91 6.18 -7.75 -14.29
N CYS A 92 6.37 -8.03 -15.57
CA CYS A 92 6.45 -7.06 -16.66
C CYS A 92 5.19 -7.07 -17.54
N LEU A 93 5.08 -6.07 -18.41
CA LEU A 93 3.97 -5.95 -19.36
C LEU A 93 3.87 -7.14 -20.33
N LYS A 94 5.01 -7.77 -20.70
CA LYS A 94 5.02 -8.98 -21.54
C LYS A 94 4.22 -10.16 -20.97
N HIS A 95 3.97 -10.17 -19.66
CA HIS A 95 3.23 -11.23 -18.99
C HIS A 95 1.72 -11.00 -18.96
N VAL A 96 1.24 -9.90 -19.55
CA VAL A 96 -0.17 -9.52 -19.58
C VAL A 96 -0.67 -9.58 -21.03
N ARG A 97 -1.83 -10.20 -21.22
CA ARG A 97 -2.58 -10.18 -22.48
C ARG A 97 -3.98 -9.69 -22.22
N VAL A 98 -4.49 -8.82 -23.09
CA VAL A 98 -5.79 -8.17 -22.94
C VAL A 98 -6.67 -8.53 -24.14
N CYS A 99 -7.55 -9.50 -23.97
CA CYS A 99 -8.51 -9.89 -24.99
C CYS A 99 -9.78 -9.04 -24.88
N VAL A 100 -10.34 -8.63 -26.02
CA VAL A 100 -11.62 -7.91 -26.12
C VAL A 100 -12.72 -8.94 -26.36
N LEU A 101 -13.69 -9.00 -25.45
CA LEU A 101 -14.88 -9.87 -25.57
C LEU A 101 -16.11 -9.09 -26.07
N GLY A 102 -16.09 -7.77 -25.95
CA GLY A 102 -17.15 -6.88 -26.38
C GLY A 102 -16.90 -5.44 -25.92
N TYR A 103 -17.90 -4.57 -26.08
CA TYR A 103 -17.81 -3.17 -25.63
C TYR A 103 -17.56 -3.09 -24.12
N MET A 104 -16.41 -2.53 -23.74
CA MET A 104 -15.93 -2.44 -22.35
C MET A 104 -15.94 -3.79 -21.59
N ASN A 105 -15.81 -4.90 -22.31
CA ASN A 105 -15.75 -6.25 -21.74
C ASN A 105 -14.43 -6.89 -22.16
N PHE A 106 -13.57 -7.13 -21.18
CA PHE A 106 -12.21 -7.60 -21.39
C PHE A 106 -11.95 -8.90 -20.62
N ARG A 107 -11.01 -9.68 -21.15
CA ARG A 107 -10.42 -10.81 -20.43
C ARG A 107 -8.91 -10.62 -20.38
N ILE A 108 -8.36 -10.71 -19.19
CA ILE A 108 -6.94 -10.48 -18.94
C ILE A 108 -6.28 -11.78 -18.54
N THR A 109 -5.28 -12.19 -19.31
CA THR A 109 -4.43 -13.31 -18.92
C THR A 109 -3.16 -12.76 -18.29
N VAL A 110 -2.84 -13.23 -17.09
CA VAL A 110 -1.63 -12.87 -16.35
C VAL A 110 -0.78 -14.11 -16.15
N HIS A 111 0.45 -14.08 -16.63
CA HIS A 111 1.45 -15.14 -16.40
C HIS A 111 2.43 -14.69 -15.31
N LEU A 112 2.57 -15.46 -14.25
CA LEU A 112 3.51 -15.21 -13.17
C LEU A 112 4.62 -16.24 -13.21
N ASP A 113 5.73 -15.88 -13.85
CA ASP A 113 6.89 -16.77 -14.05
C ASP A 113 7.66 -17.05 -12.74
N GLU A 114 7.48 -16.20 -11.73
CA GLU A 114 8.23 -16.22 -10.47
C GLU A 114 7.30 -16.33 -9.26
N PHE A 115 6.34 -17.26 -9.32
CA PHE A 115 5.36 -17.41 -8.27
C PHE A 115 6.00 -18.05 -7.02
N LYS A 116 5.77 -17.45 -5.84
CA LYS A 116 6.15 -18.00 -4.52
C LYS A 116 7.65 -18.08 -4.19
N GLY A 117 8.45 -17.11 -4.64
CA GLY A 117 9.79 -16.91 -4.03
C GLY A 117 10.81 -18.00 -4.37
N ALA A 118 10.58 -18.73 -5.45
CA ALA A 118 11.45 -19.79 -5.97
C ALA A 118 12.79 -19.30 -6.53
N ILE A 119 13.15 -18.04 -6.32
CA ILE A 119 14.41 -17.48 -6.83
C ILE A 119 15.65 -18.04 -6.10
N SER A 120 15.52 -18.65 -4.92
CA SER A 120 16.59 -19.44 -4.30
C SER A 120 16.58 -20.92 -4.71
N GLY A 121 15.55 -21.35 -5.46
CA GLY A 121 15.41 -22.71 -5.98
C GLY A 121 16.00 -22.85 -7.39
N VAL A 122 16.17 -24.09 -7.83
CA VAL A 122 16.66 -24.42 -9.19
C VAL A 122 15.56 -24.24 -10.24
N SER A 123 14.29 -24.31 -9.84
CA SER A 123 13.12 -24.15 -10.71
C SER A 123 12.17 -23.10 -10.14
N ALA A 124 11.74 -22.15 -10.96
CA ALA A 124 10.65 -21.25 -10.61
C ALA A 124 9.30 -21.96 -10.74
N ASP A 125 8.36 -21.68 -9.83
CA ASP A 125 6.98 -22.12 -10.02
C ASP A 125 6.25 -21.07 -10.85
N GLU A 126 5.61 -21.48 -11.93
CA GLU A 126 4.83 -20.60 -12.78
C GLU A 126 3.33 -20.77 -12.51
N GLN A 127 2.57 -19.69 -12.62
CA GLN A 127 1.10 -19.75 -12.61
C GLN A 127 0.50 -18.81 -13.66
N ARG A 128 -0.59 -19.26 -14.29
CA ARG A 128 -1.37 -18.43 -15.22
C ARG A 128 -2.76 -18.22 -14.66
N PHE A 129 -3.21 -16.99 -14.64
CA PHE A 129 -4.55 -16.62 -14.21
C PHE A 129 -5.29 -15.96 -15.37
N VAL A 130 -6.58 -16.24 -15.44
CA VAL A 130 -7.50 -15.55 -16.35
C VAL A 130 -8.45 -14.75 -15.48
N LEU A 131 -8.44 -13.43 -15.67
CA LEU A 131 -9.31 -12.49 -14.99
C LEU A 131 -10.36 -12.02 -16.00
N GLU A 132 -11.62 -12.21 -15.68
CA GLU A 132 -12.75 -11.70 -16.47
C GLU A 132 -13.34 -10.46 -15.79
N GLY A 133 -14.02 -9.62 -16.56
CA GLY A 133 -14.80 -8.51 -16.02
C GLY A 133 -15.98 -9.04 -15.20
N VAL A 134 -16.48 -8.24 -14.26
CA VAL A 134 -17.56 -8.65 -13.36
C VAL A 134 -18.91 -8.78 -14.10
N LEU A 135 -19.76 -9.68 -13.65
CA LEU A 135 -21.09 -9.90 -14.22
C LEU A 135 -22.12 -8.90 -13.71
N TYR A 136 -22.00 -8.48 -12.45
CA TYR A 136 -22.97 -7.59 -11.82
C TYR A 136 -22.43 -6.18 -11.59
N MET A 137 -23.22 -5.18 -11.96
CA MET A 137 -22.83 -3.76 -11.88
C MET A 137 -22.43 -3.31 -10.47
N HIS A 138 -23.03 -3.87 -9.42
CA HIS A 138 -22.69 -3.53 -8.04
C HIS A 138 -21.27 -3.97 -7.64
N ASN A 139 -20.65 -4.86 -8.43
CA ASN A 139 -19.27 -5.32 -8.26
C ASN A 139 -18.26 -4.56 -9.12
N LEU A 140 -18.69 -3.56 -9.90
CA LEU A 140 -17.80 -2.81 -10.80
C LEU A 140 -16.58 -2.20 -10.10
N LEU A 141 -16.71 -1.85 -8.81
CA LEU A 141 -15.59 -1.38 -7.96
C LEU A 141 -14.43 -2.38 -7.86
N PHE A 142 -14.70 -3.66 -8.12
CA PHE A 142 -13.75 -4.75 -7.97
C PHE A 142 -13.33 -5.34 -9.32
N ASP A 143 -13.75 -4.75 -10.45
CA ASP A 143 -13.45 -5.28 -11.79
C ASP A 143 -11.97 -5.13 -12.13
N PRO A 144 -11.17 -6.21 -12.09
CA PRO A 144 -9.73 -6.11 -12.34
C PRO A 144 -9.42 -5.75 -13.80
N THR A 145 -10.35 -6.00 -14.71
CA THR A 145 -10.10 -5.79 -16.14
C THR A 145 -10.19 -4.32 -16.51
N ILE A 146 -11.17 -3.61 -15.96
CA ILE A 146 -11.34 -2.17 -16.17
C ILE A 146 -10.16 -1.40 -15.57
N TYR A 147 -9.74 -1.73 -14.34
CA TYR A 147 -8.60 -1.07 -13.71
C TYR A 147 -7.30 -1.32 -14.47
N MET A 148 -7.02 -2.56 -14.89
CA MET A 148 -5.84 -2.88 -15.69
C MET A 148 -5.85 -2.16 -17.05
N VAL A 149 -6.97 -2.15 -17.78
CA VAL A 149 -7.06 -1.47 -19.08
C VAL A 149 -6.88 0.04 -18.92
N ALA A 150 -7.54 0.65 -17.94
CA ALA A 150 -7.38 2.08 -17.64
C ALA A 150 -5.94 2.43 -17.25
N MET A 151 -5.30 1.58 -16.45
CA MET A 151 -3.90 1.72 -16.03
C MET A 151 -2.93 1.63 -17.21
N LEU A 152 -3.10 0.64 -18.10
CA LEU A 152 -2.29 0.46 -19.30
C LEU A 152 -2.49 1.63 -20.28
N TYR A 153 -3.72 2.08 -20.48
CA TYR A 153 -4.04 3.24 -21.31
C TYR A 153 -3.39 4.51 -20.75
N GLY A 154 -3.53 4.79 -19.46
CA GLY A 154 -2.92 5.95 -18.81
C GLY A 154 -1.39 5.96 -18.87
N ARG A 155 -0.76 4.78 -19.00
CA ARG A 155 0.68 4.63 -19.25
C ARG A 155 1.10 4.77 -20.71
N ASN A 156 0.15 4.91 -21.64
CA ASN A 156 0.38 4.77 -23.08
C ASN A 156 1.03 3.42 -23.45
N ALA A 157 0.67 2.35 -22.72
CA ALA A 157 1.27 1.03 -22.89
C ALA A 157 0.79 0.28 -24.14
N PHE A 158 -0.39 0.62 -24.65
CA PHE A 158 -0.91 0.04 -25.88
C PHE A 158 -0.24 0.64 -27.11
N GLN A 159 -0.32 -0.04 -28.26
CA GLN A 159 0.13 0.49 -29.53
C GLN A 159 -0.44 1.91 -29.78
N LYS A 160 0.39 2.80 -30.34
CA LYS A 160 0.13 4.25 -30.48
C LYS A 160 -0.97 4.64 -31.50
N LYS A 161 -2.02 3.84 -31.63
CA LYS A 161 -3.19 4.11 -32.49
C LYS A 161 -4.37 4.74 -31.74
N TYR A 162 -4.44 4.61 -30.42
CA TYR A 162 -5.53 5.14 -29.61
C TYR A 162 -5.23 6.58 -29.17
N LYS A 163 -6.02 7.56 -29.65
CA LYS A 163 -5.90 8.96 -29.24
C LYS A 163 -6.83 9.29 -28.07
N SER A 164 -7.89 8.52 -27.92
CA SER A 164 -8.89 8.66 -26.87
C SER A 164 -9.27 7.31 -26.26
N ILE A 165 -9.86 7.33 -25.06
CA ILE A 165 -10.43 6.13 -24.45
C ILE A 165 -11.58 5.55 -25.29
N ASN A 166 -12.31 6.41 -26.01
CA ASN A 166 -13.37 5.97 -26.92
C ASN A 166 -12.78 5.20 -28.11
N ASP A 167 -11.62 5.57 -28.62
CA ASP A 167 -10.95 4.83 -29.70
C ASP A 167 -10.57 3.43 -29.22
N LEU A 168 -10.14 3.31 -27.95
CA LEU A 168 -9.80 2.04 -27.33
C LEU A 168 -11.05 1.18 -27.12
N CYS A 169 -12.13 1.75 -26.56
CA CYS A 169 -13.37 1.01 -26.29
C CYS A 169 -14.14 0.60 -27.54
N ASN A 170 -13.97 1.33 -28.65
CA ASN A 170 -14.57 1.00 -29.95
C ASN A 170 -13.64 0.17 -30.84
N ASP A 171 -12.47 -0.25 -30.36
CA ASP A 171 -11.61 -1.15 -31.11
C ASP A 171 -12.30 -2.50 -31.30
N ASN A 172 -12.34 -2.96 -32.56
CA ASN A 172 -12.93 -4.23 -32.94
C ASN A 172 -11.91 -5.36 -33.04
N GLN A 173 -10.63 -5.11 -32.71
CA GLN A 173 -9.62 -6.15 -32.60
C GLN A 173 -9.92 -7.08 -31.42
N ALA A 174 -9.60 -8.37 -31.58
CA ALA A 174 -9.76 -9.37 -30.53
C ALA A 174 -8.79 -9.20 -29.35
N GLU A 175 -7.72 -8.41 -29.52
CA GLU A 175 -6.69 -8.17 -28.50
C GLU A 175 -6.22 -6.71 -28.54
N LEU A 176 -6.13 -6.08 -27.37
CA LEU A 176 -5.47 -4.79 -27.19
C LEU A 176 -3.98 -5.02 -27.02
N VAL A 177 -3.22 -4.80 -28.10
CA VAL A 177 -1.80 -5.14 -28.16
C VAL A 177 -0.95 -4.10 -27.41
N ILE A 178 -0.14 -4.57 -26.47
CA ILE A 178 0.87 -3.76 -25.78
C ILE A 178 2.02 -3.43 -26.75
N ASP A 179 2.50 -2.18 -26.72
CA ASP A 179 3.62 -1.74 -27.55
C ASP A 179 4.88 -2.59 -27.26
N SER A 180 5.47 -3.13 -28.32
CA SER A 180 6.65 -4.00 -28.25
C SER A 180 7.83 -3.37 -27.48
N SER A 181 7.97 -2.05 -27.54
CA SER A 181 9.02 -1.30 -26.84
C SER A 181 8.82 -1.25 -25.32
N MET A 182 7.61 -1.51 -24.83
CA MET A 182 7.24 -1.44 -23.42
C MET A 182 7.12 -2.81 -22.75
N LEU A 183 7.26 -3.91 -23.49
CA LEU A 183 7.08 -5.28 -22.97
C LEU A 183 7.96 -5.61 -21.76
N GLN A 184 9.16 -5.04 -21.68
CA GLN A 184 10.06 -5.25 -20.54
C GLN A 184 9.81 -4.28 -19.37
N GLU A 185 8.92 -3.31 -19.51
CA GLU A 185 8.57 -2.42 -18.41
C GLU A 185 7.85 -3.18 -17.29
N PRO A 186 8.07 -2.79 -16.03
CA PRO A 186 7.36 -3.38 -14.91
C PRO A 186 5.85 -3.14 -15.03
N LEU A 187 5.05 -4.15 -14.74
CA LEU A 187 3.59 -4.04 -14.61
C LEU A 187 3.22 -3.12 -13.45
N PHE A 188 3.90 -3.29 -12.31
CA PHE A 188 3.75 -2.47 -11.11
C PHE A 188 5.01 -1.63 -10.86
N PRO A 189 5.14 -0.45 -11.50
CA PRO A 189 6.26 0.44 -11.28
C PRO A 189 6.28 1.04 -9.87
N GLU A 190 7.47 1.46 -9.43
CA GLU A 190 7.65 2.17 -8.16
C GLU A 190 7.09 3.59 -8.26
N ILE A 191 6.18 3.92 -7.34
CA ILE A 191 5.55 5.24 -7.23
C ILE A 191 6.52 6.23 -6.59
N ALA A 192 6.58 7.44 -7.15
CA ALA A 192 7.44 8.49 -6.63
C ALA A 192 6.99 8.95 -5.22
N PRO A 193 7.92 9.26 -4.30
CA PRO A 193 7.56 9.80 -3.00
C PRO A 193 6.73 11.09 -3.11
N GLY A 194 5.66 11.20 -2.32
CA GLY A 194 4.91 12.45 -2.17
C GLY A 194 3.95 12.80 -3.32
N GLY A 195 3.74 11.92 -4.29
CA GLY A 195 2.81 12.20 -5.40
C GLY A 195 3.19 13.43 -6.22
N SER A 196 4.50 13.66 -6.38
CA SER A 196 5.03 14.76 -7.20
C SER A 196 4.44 14.73 -8.63
N HIS A 197 4.64 15.78 -9.41
CA HIS A 197 4.21 15.89 -10.82
C HIS A 197 4.60 14.68 -11.69
N ARG A 198 5.57 13.87 -11.24
CA ARG A 198 5.86 12.55 -11.74
C ARG A 198 5.27 11.51 -10.79
N GLU A 199 4.26 10.77 -11.25
CA GLU A 199 3.60 9.73 -10.45
C GLU A 199 4.52 8.52 -10.19
N PHE A 200 5.45 8.24 -11.10
CA PHE A 200 6.40 7.12 -11.00
C PHE A 200 7.85 7.60 -10.96
N ILE A 201 8.72 6.77 -10.36
CA ILE A 201 10.17 6.99 -10.42
C ILE A 201 10.67 6.77 -11.85
N THR A 202 11.51 7.69 -12.34
CA THR A 202 12.16 7.61 -13.66
C THR A 202 13.66 7.34 -13.48
N PRO A 203 14.27 6.37 -14.18
CA PRO A 203 13.63 5.42 -15.10
C PRO A 203 12.68 4.45 -14.38
N LEU A 204 11.67 3.94 -15.11
CA LEU A 204 10.69 3.01 -14.56
C LEU A 204 11.40 1.76 -14.05
N ARG A 205 11.04 1.36 -12.83
CA ARG A 205 11.59 0.18 -12.16
C ARG A 205 10.49 -0.47 -11.31
N PRO A 206 10.50 -1.80 -11.13
CA PRO A 206 9.44 -2.47 -10.40
C PRO A 206 9.43 -2.02 -8.93
N ALA A 207 8.22 -1.88 -8.40
CA ALA A 207 8.01 -1.66 -6.98
C ALA A 207 8.49 -2.89 -6.19
N LEU A 208 9.18 -2.66 -5.07
CA LEU A 208 9.56 -3.76 -4.18
C LEU A 208 8.32 -4.41 -3.57
N ALA A 209 8.38 -5.71 -3.29
CA ALA A 209 7.31 -6.46 -2.62
C ALA A 209 6.85 -5.77 -1.31
N GLN A 210 7.80 -5.21 -0.55
CA GLN A 210 7.50 -4.48 0.68
C GLN A 210 6.64 -3.22 0.44
N ALA A 211 6.75 -2.59 -0.74
CA ALA A 211 5.93 -1.45 -1.11
C ALA A 211 4.46 -1.83 -1.33
N ALA A 212 4.17 -3.07 -1.74
CA ALA A 212 2.80 -3.60 -1.78
C ALA A 212 2.19 -3.70 -0.39
N THR A 213 2.91 -4.35 0.53
CA THR A 213 2.52 -4.47 1.93
C THR A 213 2.31 -3.11 2.59
N LYS A 214 3.25 -2.18 2.39
CA LYS A 214 3.18 -0.81 2.96
C LYS A 214 2.02 0.01 2.39
N SER A 215 1.69 -0.17 1.11
CA SER A 215 0.56 0.53 0.50
C SER A 215 -0.78 0.06 1.07
N VAL A 216 -1.01 -1.26 1.17
CA VAL A 216 -2.22 -1.79 1.80
C VAL A 216 -2.34 -1.28 3.24
N ALA A 217 -1.25 -1.32 4.01
CA ALA A 217 -1.25 -0.81 5.38
C ALA A 217 -1.55 0.68 5.47
N TYR A 218 -1.04 1.48 4.53
CA TYR A 218 -1.33 2.92 4.46
C TYR A 218 -2.80 3.19 4.15
N TRP A 219 -3.37 2.52 3.14
CA TRP A 219 -4.77 2.73 2.75
C TRP A 219 -5.75 2.15 3.76
N ALA A 220 -5.42 1.03 4.39
CA ALA A 220 -6.16 0.50 5.52
C ALA A 220 -6.26 1.54 6.64
N GLN A 221 -5.14 2.16 7.04
CA GLN A 221 -5.14 3.22 8.04
C GLN A 221 -5.96 4.44 7.61
N LYS A 222 -5.85 4.85 6.34
CA LYS A 222 -6.64 5.97 5.81
C LYS A 222 -8.14 5.69 5.83
N ALA A 223 -8.52 4.44 5.59
CA ALA A 223 -9.88 3.94 5.71
C ALA A 223 -10.32 3.69 7.18
N GLY A 224 -9.45 3.94 8.17
CA GLY A 224 -9.73 3.67 9.58
C GLY A 224 -9.64 2.21 10.00
N LEU A 225 -9.19 1.32 9.10
CA LEU A 225 -8.99 -0.11 9.36
C LEU A 225 -7.66 -0.38 10.09
N PRO A 226 -7.50 -1.55 10.73
CA PRO A 226 -6.23 -1.98 11.29
C PRO A 226 -5.09 -1.91 10.30
N CYS A 227 -3.91 -1.53 10.80
CA CYS A 227 -2.70 -1.46 10.00
C CYS A 227 -2.22 -2.87 9.67
N THR A 228 -2.71 -3.44 8.58
CA THR A 228 -2.28 -4.74 8.07
C THR A 228 -1.78 -4.64 6.64
N GLY A 229 -0.91 -5.57 6.28
CA GLY A 229 -0.43 -5.66 4.91
C GLY A 229 -1.36 -6.49 4.03
N VAL A 230 -1.00 -6.51 2.76
CA VAL A 230 -1.47 -7.43 1.69
C VAL A 230 -1.69 -8.90 2.10
N THR A 231 -1.00 -9.40 3.12
CA THR A 231 -1.23 -10.76 3.65
C THR A 231 -2.65 -10.96 4.19
N ALA A 232 -3.32 -9.92 4.69
CA ALA A 232 -4.72 -10.03 5.14
C ALA A 232 -5.67 -10.34 3.96
N LEU A 233 -5.45 -9.68 2.81
CA LEU A 233 -6.18 -9.96 1.55
C LEU A 233 -5.99 -11.41 1.13
N ARG A 234 -4.73 -11.84 1.13
CA ARG A 234 -4.34 -13.18 0.70
C ARG A 234 -4.92 -14.27 1.60
N ARG A 235 -4.97 -14.04 2.92
CA ARG A 235 -5.56 -14.99 3.87
C ARG A 235 -7.05 -15.13 3.66
N ASP A 236 -7.74 -14.01 3.47
CA ASP A 236 -9.18 -14.02 3.23
C ASP A 236 -9.53 -14.73 1.92
N ALA A 237 -8.84 -14.39 0.83
CA ALA A 237 -9.00 -15.07 -0.45
C ALA A 237 -8.71 -16.58 -0.35
N GLY A 238 -7.62 -16.97 0.33
CA GLY A 238 -7.29 -18.39 0.56
C GLY A 238 -8.34 -19.13 1.39
N ASN A 239 -8.89 -18.49 2.43
CA ASN A 239 -9.98 -19.06 3.23
C ASN A 239 -11.24 -19.27 2.39
N MET A 240 -11.62 -18.26 1.62
CA MET A 240 -12.81 -18.30 0.76
C MET A 240 -12.71 -19.38 -0.32
N TYR A 241 -11.57 -19.50 -1.02
CA TYR A 241 -11.38 -20.61 -1.95
C TYR A 241 -11.37 -21.97 -1.24
N GLY A 242 -10.87 -22.05 0.00
CA GLY A 242 -10.92 -23.28 0.80
C GLY A 242 -12.35 -23.73 1.10
N LEU A 243 -13.23 -22.78 1.42
CA LEU A 243 -14.65 -23.00 1.64
C LEU A 243 -15.37 -23.37 0.34
N GLN A 244 -15.18 -22.59 -0.72
CA GLN A 244 -15.95 -22.71 -1.97
C GLN A 244 -15.46 -23.81 -2.93
N LEU A 245 -14.14 -24.07 -2.97
CA LEU A 245 -13.51 -25.01 -3.92
C LEU A 245 -12.85 -26.21 -3.22
N GLY A 246 -12.72 -26.15 -1.90
CA GLY A 246 -11.97 -27.14 -1.13
C GLY A 246 -10.49 -26.80 -0.96
N THR A 247 -9.88 -27.42 0.05
CA THR A 247 -8.51 -27.15 0.48
C THR A 247 -7.48 -27.42 -0.60
N ASP A 248 -7.69 -28.45 -1.42
CA ASP A 248 -6.77 -28.81 -2.50
C ASP A 248 -6.68 -27.72 -3.57
N LYS A 249 -7.82 -27.27 -4.09
CA LYS A 249 -7.83 -26.21 -5.10
C LYS A 249 -7.41 -24.86 -4.53
N ALA A 250 -7.77 -24.56 -3.29
CA ALA A 250 -7.25 -23.38 -2.60
C ALA A 250 -5.72 -23.42 -2.47
N GLN A 251 -5.15 -24.59 -2.12
CA GLN A 251 -3.70 -24.77 -2.10
C GLN A 251 -3.08 -24.62 -3.49
N ASP A 252 -3.70 -25.17 -4.55
CA ASP A 252 -3.25 -24.97 -5.94
C ASP A 252 -3.20 -23.48 -6.28
N ILE A 253 -4.28 -22.72 -6.02
CA ILE A 253 -4.35 -21.27 -6.25
C ILE A 253 -3.28 -20.51 -5.46
N MET A 254 -3.05 -20.90 -4.21
CA MET A 254 -2.03 -20.28 -3.35
C MET A 254 -0.59 -20.74 -3.65
N ASN A 255 -0.43 -21.66 -4.59
CA ASN A 255 0.78 -22.44 -4.88
C ASN A 255 1.34 -23.15 -3.64
N HIS A 256 0.51 -23.69 -2.76
CA HIS A 256 0.93 -24.43 -1.55
C HIS A 256 1.04 -25.94 -1.78
N VAL A 257 0.93 -26.41 -3.02
CA VAL A 257 0.95 -27.83 -3.38
C VAL A 257 2.29 -28.47 -3.01
N GLY A 258 2.23 -29.69 -2.47
CA GLY A 258 3.41 -30.53 -2.23
C GLY A 258 4.08 -30.98 -3.52
N SER A 259 5.32 -31.46 -3.42
CA SER A 259 6.13 -31.95 -4.55
C SER A 259 5.49 -33.06 -5.39
N ASP A 260 4.46 -33.71 -4.86
CA ASP A 260 4.00 -35.01 -5.35
C ASP A 260 2.90 -34.92 -6.42
N ARG A 261 2.35 -33.73 -6.69
CA ARG A 261 1.29 -33.51 -7.71
C ARG A 261 1.80 -33.14 -9.11
N ARG A 262 3.12 -33.15 -9.36
CA ARG A 262 3.73 -32.44 -10.49
C ARG A 262 3.32 -32.94 -11.89
N ILE A 263 3.18 -34.23 -12.16
CA ILE A 263 3.04 -34.65 -13.57
C ILE A 263 1.73 -34.14 -14.19
N PHE A 264 0.59 -34.36 -13.53
CA PHE A 264 -0.69 -33.91 -14.07
C PHE A 264 -0.81 -32.39 -14.07
N SER A 265 -0.44 -31.74 -12.97
CA SER A 265 -0.53 -30.28 -12.87
C SER A 265 0.43 -29.55 -13.81
N THR A 266 1.60 -30.14 -14.11
CA THR A 266 2.61 -29.53 -15.00
C THR A 266 2.30 -29.78 -16.48
N HIS A 267 1.75 -30.94 -16.86
CA HIS A 267 1.63 -31.31 -18.28
C HIS A 267 0.21 -31.31 -18.84
N TYR A 268 -0.83 -31.49 -17.99
CA TYR A 268 -2.20 -31.70 -18.46
C TYR A 268 -3.21 -30.69 -17.90
N ASP A 269 -3.00 -30.20 -16.68
CA ASP A 269 -3.82 -29.14 -16.10
C ASP A 269 -3.42 -27.77 -16.66
N ARG A 270 -4.40 -26.91 -16.94
CA ARG A 270 -4.12 -25.48 -17.16
C ARG A 270 -3.98 -24.73 -15.82
N GLY A 271 -4.04 -25.47 -14.72
CA GLY A 271 -3.84 -25.01 -13.36
C GLY A 271 -4.87 -23.97 -12.99
N THR A 272 -4.39 -22.82 -12.51
CA THR A 272 -5.22 -21.69 -12.09
C THR A 272 -5.94 -21.00 -13.24
N ALA A 273 -5.56 -21.23 -14.51
CA ALA A 273 -6.24 -20.62 -15.66
C ALA A 273 -7.63 -21.22 -15.92
N ASN A 274 -7.93 -22.39 -15.36
CA ASN A 274 -9.25 -23.03 -15.41
C ASN A 274 -10.17 -22.59 -14.27
N VAL A 275 -9.66 -21.80 -13.31
CA VAL A 275 -10.44 -21.35 -12.16
C VAL A 275 -10.92 -19.93 -12.42
N ASP A 276 -12.23 -19.75 -12.35
CA ASP A 276 -12.87 -18.45 -12.49
C ASP A 276 -12.76 -17.62 -11.21
N VAL A 277 -11.53 -17.18 -10.93
CA VAL A 277 -11.18 -16.56 -9.65
C VAL A 277 -11.95 -15.28 -9.37
N VAL A 278 -12.42 -14.54 -10.38
CA VAL A 278 -13.17 -13.29 -10.21
C VAL A 278 -14.61 -13.58 -9.79
N HIS A 279 -15.34 -14.35 -10.60
CA HIS A 279 -16.76 -14.60 -10.35
C HIS A 279 -16.98 -15.44 -9.09
N ILE A 280 -16.14 -16.45 -8.83
CA ILE A 280 -16.21 -17.25 -7.60
C ILE A 280 -15.99 -16.36 -6.37
N ARG A 281 -14.98 -15.48 -6.42
CA ARG A 281 -14.59 -14.64 -5.28
C ARG A 281 -15.64 -13.62 -4.90
N LEU A 282 -16.38 -13.12 -5.89
CA LEU A 282 -17.46 -12.15 -5.71
C LEU A 282 -18.84 -12.80 -5.50
N GLY A 283 -18.94 -14.14 -5.61
CA GLY A 283 -20.20 -14.86 -5.47
C GLY A 283 -21.11 -14.76 -6.67
N GLU A 284 -20.57 -14.42 -7.85
CA GLU A 284 -21.35 -14.31 -9.08
C GLU A 284 -21.52 -15.65 -9.78
N ARG A 285 -20.67 -16.63 -9.42
CA ARG A 285 -20.80 -18.04 -9.82
C ARG A 285 -20.57 -18.93 -8.61
N PRO A 286 -21.26 -20.08 -8.51
CA PRO A 286 -21.05 -21.01 -7.42
C PRO A 286 -19.66 -21.64 -7.52
N GLY A 287 -19.00 -21.76 -6.38
CA GLY A 287 -17.87 -22.69 -6.23
C GLY A 287 -18.33 -24.14 -6.35
N THR A 288 -17.39 -25.07 -6.53
CA THR A 288 -17.71 -26.51 -6.64
C THR A 288 -18.35 -27.12 -5.39
N LYS A 289 -18.26 -26.43 -4.24
CA LYS A 289 -18.89 -26.81 -2.98
C LYS A 289 -20.16 -26.01 -2.64
N GLU A 290 -20.57 -25.09 -3.53
CA GLU A 290 -21.77 -24.29 -3.35
C GLU A 290 -22.90 -24.86 -4.21
N ASN A 291 -24.14 -24.82 -3.70
CA ASN A 291 -25.31 -25.15 -4.51
C ASN A 291 -25.75 -23.92 -5.32
N ASN A 292 -25.63 -22.73 -4.72
CA ASN A 292 -26.00 -21.46 -5.33
C ASN A 292 -24.84 -20.46 -5.30
N ALA A 293 -24.80 -19.57 -6.29
CA ALA A 293 -23.80 -18.52 -6.36
C ALA A 293 -23.83 -17.64 -5.11
N GLY A 294 -22.69 -17.49 -4.43
CA GLY A 294 -22.56 -16.61 -3.27
C GLY A 294 -23.08 -17.19 -1.95
N GLU A 295 -23.56 -18.44 -1.92
CA GLU A 295 -24.09 -19.08 -0.72
C GLU A 295 -23.10 -19.04 0.46
N MET A 296 -21.84 -19.40 0.25
CA MET A 296 -20.83 -19.39 1.32
C MET A 296 -20.39 -17.97 1.67
N LEU A 297 -20.47 -17.02 0.73
CA LEU A 297 -20.22 -15.61 1.04
C LEU A 297 -21.30 -15.07 1.97
N GLU A 298 -22.57 -15.37 1.70
CA GLU A 298 -23.68 -14.96 2.55
C GLU A 298 -23.64 -15.65 3.92
N GLU A 299 -23.27 -16.93 3.99
CA GLU A 299 -23.11 -17.64 5.26
C GLU A 299 -21.92 -17.09 6.07
N SER A 300 -20.79 -16.87 5.42
CA SER A 300 -19.61 -16.23 6.04
C SER A 300 -19.96 -14.83 6.53
N ALA A 301 -20.63 -14.01 5.70
CA ALA A 301 -21.11 -12.69 6.10
C ALA A 301 -22.09 -12.78 7.26
N ARG A 302 -23.07 -13.70 7.26
CA ARG A 302 -23.98 -13.88 8.41
C ARG A 302 -23.24 -14.26 9.69
N THR A 303 -22.24 -15.12 9.59
CA THR A 303 -21.47 -15.61 10.76
C THR A 303 -20.52 -14.54 11.30
N HIS A 304 -19.95 -13.70 10.42
CA HIS A 304 -18.86 -12.81 10.78
C HIS A 304 -19.20 -11.31 10.72
N SER A 305 -20.25 -10.88 10.04
CA SER A 305 -20.62 -9.46 9.84
C SER A 305 -20.74 -8.70 11.15
N PHE A 306 -21.36 -9.31 12.17
CA PHE A 306 -21.50 -8.67 13.47
C PHE A 306 -20.15 -8.41 14.14
N MET A 307 -19.17 -9.30 13.98
CA MET A 307 -17.82 -9.15 14.53
C MET A 307 -16.84 -8.56 13.52
N ASP A 308 -17.32 -8.09 12.36
CA ASP A 308 -16.45 -7.62 11.31
C ASP A 308 -15.69 -6.36 11.76
N ILE A 309 -14.41 -6.34 11.42
CA ILE A 309 -13.56 -5.20 11.66
C ILE A 309 -14.09 -3.92 11.00
N VAL A 310 -14.77 -4.02 9.87
CA VAL A 310 -15.40 -2.88 9.18
C VAL A 310 -16.47 -2.25 10.06
N VAL A 311 -17.35 -3.06 10.66
CA VAL A 311 -18.39 -2.59 11.56
C VAL A 311 -17.77 -1.87 12.75
N GLU A 312 -16.76 -2.48 13.37
CA GLU A 312 -16.03 -1.88 14.48
C GLU A 312 -15.37 -0.55 14.07
N CYS A 313 -14.83 -0.47 12.85
CA CYS A 313 -14.21 0.75 12.34
C CYS A 313 -15.25 1.84 12.06
N LEU A 314 -16.41 1.52 11.48
CA LEU A 314 -17.48 2.48 11.23
C LEU A 314 -18.01 3.06 12.54
N LEU A 315 -18.23 2.22 13.55
CA LEU A 315 -18.69 2.65 14.87
C LEU A 315 -17.68 3.53 15.58
N ARG A 316 -16.41 3.13 15.58
CA ARG A 316 -15.36 3.96 16.16
C ARG A 316 -15.17 5.26 15.39
N ARG A 317 -15.30 5.26 14.05
CA ARG A 317 -15.26 6.48 13.25
C ARG A 317 -16.36 7.47 13.66
N ASN A 318 -17.55 6.97 13.96
CA ASN A 318 -18.67 7.79 14.42
C ASN A 318 -18.51 8.24 15.89
N ALA A 319 -17.89 7.41 16.74
CA ALA A 319 -17.64 7.72 18.15
C ALA A 319 -16.41 8.62 18.39
N VAL A 320 -15.45 8.65 17.47
CA VAL A 320 -14.24 9.48 17.58
C VAL A 320 -14.63 10.94 17.38
N ALA A 321 -14.65 11.70 18.47
CA ALA A 321 -14.83 13.15 18.44
C ALA A 321 -13.78 13.81 17.51
N PRO A 322 -14.10 14.92 16.83
CA PRO A 322 -13.20 15.65 15.92
C PRO A 322 -11.81 16.03 16.49
N GLY A 323 -11.60 15.87 17.81
CA GLY A 323 -10.35 16.17 18.52
C GLY A 323 -9.30 15.05 18.55
N HIS A 324 -9.61 13.78 18.25
CA HIS A 324 -8.65 12.68 18.50
C HIS A 324 -7.36 12.77 17.65
N LYS A 325 -7.48 13.24 16.40
CA LYS A 325 -6.30 13.48 15.56
C LYS A 325 -5.43 14.61 16.12
N ALA A 326 -6.05 15.67 16.63
CA ALA A 326 -5.35 16.77 17.28
C ALA A 326 -4.64 16.27 18.55
N GLU A 327 -5.29 15.40 19.32
CA GLU A 327 -4.71 14.79 20.52
C GLU A 327 -3.48 13.93 20.19
N ILE A 328 -3.56 13.06 19.17
CA ILE A 328 -2.41 12.29 18.69
C ILE A 328 -1.26 13.23 18.27
N ASP A 329 -1.57 14.30 17.56
CA ASP A 329 -0.55 15.27 17.12
C ASP A 329 0.06 16.02 18.30
N VAL A 330 -0.72 16.36 19.33
CA VAL A 330 -0.23 16.95 20.58
C VAL A 330 0.71 15.97 21.30
N GLN A 331 0.32 14.71 21.45
CA GLN A 331 1.19 13.70 22.08
C GLN A 331 2.48 13.47 21.28
N CYS A 332 2.40 13.48 19.95
CA CYS A 332 3.59 13.37 19.09
C CYS A 332 4.51 14.60 19.19
N ASN A 333 3.95 15.80 19.35
CA ASN A 333 4.72 17.01 19.58
C ASN A 333 5.42 16.97 20.92
N LYS A 334 4.68 16.64 21.99
CA LYS A 334 5.23 16.49 23.34
C LYS A 334 6.37 15.46 23.38
N ALA A 335 6.17 14.29 22.78
CA ALA A 335 7.22 13.26 22.71
C ALA A 335 8.46 13.70 21.91
N ALA A 336 8.30 14.61 20.94
CA ALA A 336 9.44 15.19 20.23
C ALA A 336 10.16 16.24 21.07
N GLU A 337 9.42 17.10 21.78
CA GLU A 337 9.95 18.13 22.67
C GLU A 337 10.71 17.56 23.86
N GLU A 338 10.39 16.33 24.29
CA GLU A 338 11.05 15.62 25.39
C GLU A 338 12.24 14.74 24.93
N ASP A 339 12.55 14.64 23.62
CA ASP A 339 13.64 13.79 23.12
C ASP A 339 15.02 14.43 23.38
N PRO A 340 15.92 13.79 24.15
CA PRO A 340 17.21 14.40 24.52
C PRO A 340 18.10 14.77 23.32
N GLU A 341 18.05 13.98 22.26
CA GLU A 341 18.84 14.22 21.04
C GLU A 341 18.29 15.43 20.26
N LEU A 342 16.95 15.57 20.17
CA LEU A 342 16.36 16.76 19.58
C LEU A 342 16.64 18.02 20.43
N ILE A 343 16.56 17.93 21.75
CA ILE A 343 16.90 19.06 22.65
C ILE A 343 18.35 19.51 22.39
N ALA A 344 19.31 18.57 22.38
CA ALA A 344 20.70 18.89 22.08
C ALA A 344 20.91 19.53 20.70
N LEU A 345 20.19 19.06 19.67
CA LEU A 345 20.23 19.66 18.33
C LEU A 345 19.61 21.07 18.29
N GLU A 346 18.52 21.30 19.04
CA GLU A 346 17.87 22.61 19.15
C GLU A 346 18.78 23.61 19.90
N ASP A 347 19.48 23.15 20.94
CA ASP A 347 20.47 23.95 21.68
C ASP A 347 21.68 24.30 20.80
N GLU A 348 22.25 23.33 20.08
CA GLU A 348 23.33 23.56 19.11
C GLU A 348 22.90 24.60 18.06
N LYS A 349 21.68 24.44 17.51
CA LYS A 349 21.10 25.35 16.53
C LYS A 349 20.95 26.76 17.08
N GLN A 350 20.51 26.91 18.32
CA GLN A 350 20.36 28.20 19.00
C GLN A 350 21.73 28.87 19.23
N GLN A 351 22.73 28.13 19.70
CA GLN A 351 24.10 28.63 19.88
C GLN A 351 24.72 29.10 18.56
N LEU A 352 24.59 28.31 17.49
CA LEU A 352 25.04 28.68 16.15
C LEU A 352 24.33 29.94 15.64
N TYR A 353 23.05 30.11 15.96
CA TYR A 353 22.29 31.27 15.54
C TYR A 353 22.72 32.53 16.29
N GLU A 354 23.02 32.43 17.58
CA GLU A 354 23.56 33.55 18.35
C GLU A 354 24.95 33.97 17.86
N GLN A 355 25.82 33.00 17.54
CA GLN A 355 27.10 33.28 16.89
C GLN A 355 26.90 33.96 15.54
N TYR A 356 25.97 33.44 14.72
CA TYR A 356 25.63 34.03 13.43
C TYR A 356 25.15 35.47 13.55
N LEU A 357 24.27 35.77 14.51
CA LEU A 357 23.77 37.13 14.74
C LEU A 357 24.86 38.11 15.18
N ARG A 358 25.95 37.64 15.81
CA ARG A 358 27.11 38.48 16.18
C ARG A 358 27.92 38.94 14.97
N CYS A 359 27.74 38.33 13.80
CA CYS A 359 28.40 38.77 12.57
C CYS A 359 27.73 39.99 11.91
N PHE A 360 26.61 40.49 12.47
CA PHE A 360 25.80 41.57 11.88
C PHE A 360 25.66 42.78 12.81
N SER A 361 25.43 43.95 12.21
CA SER A 361 25.09 45.18 12.92
C SER A 361 23.80 45.05 13.75
N HIS A 362 23.61 45.95 14.72
CA HIS A 362 22.46 45.97 15.64
C HIS A 362 21.12 46.15 14.89
N GLY A 363 20.56 45.06 14.37
CA GLY A 363 19.30 45.05 13.61
C GLY A 363 18.78 43.65 13.22
N ALA A 364 19.61 42.61 13.32
CA ALA A 364 19.24 41.25 12.90
C ALA A 364 18.32 40.47 13.88
N LYS A 365 18.07 40.97 15.10
CA LYS A 365 17.37 40.22 16.17
C LYS A 365 15.85 40.05 16.00
N SER A 366 15.19 40.78 15.09
CA SER A 366 13.72 40.79 14.96
C SER A 366 13.13 39.66 14.08
N TYR A 367 13.96 38.83 13.45
CA TYR A 367 13.46 37.80 12.52
C TYR A 367 13.07 36.51 13.26
N LYS A 368 11.95 35.91 12.84
CA LYS A 368 11.54 34.56 13.28
C LYS A 368 12.69 33.58 13.08
N PHE A 369 12.97 32.74 14.08
CA PHE A 369 14.05 31.77 14.01
C PHE A 369 13.72 30.62 13.03
N CYS A 370 14.07 30.81 11.75
CA CYS A 370 13.91 29.82 10.68
C CYS A 370 14.99 30.00 9.60
N ILE A 371 15.26 28.93 8.85
CA ILE A 371 16.32 28.91 7.84
C ILE A 371 16.15 29.97 6.74
N ASP A 372 14.92 30.24 6.31
CA ASP A 372 14.62 31.29 5.33
C ASP A 372 15.06 32.67 5.81
N ASN A 373 14.92 32.94 7.11
CA ASN A 373 15.35 34.20 7.68
C ASN A 373 16.87 34.28 7.85
N VAL A 374 17.54 33.17 8.16
CA VAL A 374 19.01 33.09 8.11
C VAL A 374 19.50 33.50 6.72
N HIS A 375 18.93 32.94 5.65
CA HIS A 375 19.25 33.29 4.27
C HIS A 375 18.95 34.77 3.97
N ARG A 376 17.77 35.28 4.33
CA ARG A 376 17.40 36.68 4.11
C ARG A 376 18.33 37.66 4.81
N ILE A 377 18.71 37.41 6.05
CA ILE A 377 19.65 38.27 6.81
C ILE A 377 20.97 38.38 6.04
N PHE A 378 21.47 37.24 5.52
CA PHE A 378 22.69 37.23 4.72
C PHE A 378 22.53 38.03 3.42
N GLU A 379 21.45 37.79 2.67
CA GLU A 379 21.16 38.48 1.40
C GLU A 379 21.02 40.00 1.58
N PHE A 380 20.38 40.45 2.67
CA PHE A 380 20.28 41.87 3.01
C PHE A 380 21.64 42.47 3.29
N ALA A 381 22.46 41.82 4.14
CA ALA A 381 23.80 42.29 4.47
C ALA A 381 24.76 42.28 3.26
N ALA A 382 24.54 41.38 2.30
CA ALA A 382 25.30 41.32 1.05
C ALA A 382 24.82 42.31 -0.02
N GLY A 383 23.71 43.01 0.20
CA GLY A 383 23.10 43.90 -0.80
C GLY A 383 22.42 43.16 -1.96
N GLU A 384 22.27 41.84 -1.87
CA GLU A 384 21.62 40.99 -2.88
C GLU A 384 20.10 41.14 -2.85
N ARG A 385 19.56 41.65 -1.75
CA ARG A 385 18.12 41.87 -1.55
C ARG A 385 17.84 43.25 -0.97
N LYS A 386 16.81 43.93 -1.47
CA LYS A 386 16.39 45.24 -0.96
C LYS A 386 15.70 45.11 0.40
N GLN A 387 16.22 45.82 1.40
CA GLN A 387 15.63 45.87 2.73
C GLN A 387 14.38 46.76 2.74
N TYR A 388 13.40 46.41 3.58
CA TYR A 388 12.22 47.24 3.77
C TYR A 388 12.58 48.55 4.47
N PRO A 389 12.05 49.71 4.02
CA PRO A 389 12.48 51.04 4.48
C PRO A 389 12.22 51.33 5.97
N ARG A 390 11.45 50.50 6.68
CA ARG A 390 11.09 50.69 8.09
C ARG A 390 11.99 49.92 9.08
N ARG A 391 13.11 49.34 8.64
CA ARG A 391 13.99 48.53 9.50
C ARG A 391 15.43 49.02 9.42
N ASP A 392 16.12 48.97 10.55
CA ASP A 392 17.54 49.31 10.64
C ASP A 392 18.37 48.47 9.66
N PRO A 393 19.25 49.08 8.85
CA PRO A 393 20.00 48.38 7.82
C PRO A 393 20.86 47.27 8.43
N VAL A 394 20.68 46.05 7.93
CA VAL A 394 21.52 44.92 8.32
C VAL A 394 22.77 44.96 7.46
N SER A 395 23.94 45.06 8.08
CA SER A 395 25.24 44.97 7.42
C SER A 395 26.14 43.98 8.16
N PHE A 396 27.14 43.44 7.47
CA PHE A 396 28.18 42.65 8.12
C PHE A 396 29.03 43.55 9.02
N ILE A 397 29.41 43.04 10.19
CA ILE A 397 30.53 43.61 10.95
C ILE A 397 31.80 43.41 10.11
N GLU A 398 32.73 44.37 10.17
CA GLU A 398 33.98 44.34 9.41
C GLU A 398 34.73 43.02 9.64
N GLY A 399 35.11 42.33 8.56
CA GLY A 399 35.80 41.03 8.61
C GLY A 399 34.90 39.79 8.81
N CYS A 400 33.65 39.93 9.25
CA CYS A 400 32.80 38.79 9.62
C CYS A 400 32.03 38.12 8.48
N LYS A 401 32.14 38.59 7.22
CA LYS A 401 31.36 38.06 6.09
C LYS A 401 31.63 36.56 5.82
N LEU A 402 32.88 36.14 5.90
CA LEU A 402 33.26 34.73 5.68
C LEU A 402 32.72 33.83 6.79
N GLU A 403 32.92 34.22 8.04
CA GLU A 403 32.39 33.54 9.22
C GLU A 403 30.87 33.41 9.17
N ALA A 404 30.15 34.48 8.81
CA ALA A 404 28.70 34.46 8.63
C ALA A 404 28.27 33.44 7.57
N SER A 405 29.02 33.30 6.47
CA SER A 405 28.75 32.33 5.41
C SER A 405 28.94 30.88 5.90
N GLU A 406 30.00 30.63 6.67
CA GLU A 406 30.25 29.33 7.28
C GLU A 406 29.18 28.95 8.31
N LEU A 407 28.83 29.87 9.20
CA LEU A 407 27.78 29.70 10.20
C LEU A 407 26.40 29.49 9.54
N ARG A 408 26.10 30.19 8.45
CA ARG A 408 24.89 29.95 7.64
C ARG A 408 24.82 28.51 7.12
N ASN A 409 25.93 27.97 6.61
CA ASN A 409 25.99 26.59 6.13
C ASN A 409 25.84 25.58 7.28
N LYS A 410 26.50 25.82 8.41
CA LYS A 410 26.36 25.00 9.63
C LYS A 410 24.92 25.02 10.15
N LEU A 411 24.29 26.19 10.19
CA LEU A 411 22.89 26.36 10.56
C LEU A 411 21.97 25.55 9.64
N ARG A 412 22.14 25.61 8.31
CA ARG A 412 21.34 24.80 7.37
C ARG A 412 21.40 23.32 7.72
N VAL A 413 22.61 22.78 7.91
CA VAL A 413 22.80 21.37 8.28
C VAL A 413 22.15 21.04 9.63
N SER A 414 22.26 21.93 10.62
CA SER A 414 21.64 21.76 11.94
C SER A 414 20.10 21.79 11.86
N PHE A 415 19.51 22.73 11.11
CA PHE A 415 18.06 22.78 10.83
C PHE A 415 17.57 21.48 10.18
N ASP A 416 18.29 20.97 9.18
CA ASP A 416 17.94 19.72 8.50
C ASP A 416 18.03 18.51 9.44
N LYS A 417 19.08 18.44 10.27
CA LYS A 417 19.23 17.38 11.29
C LYS A 417 18.07 17.40 12.29
N ALA A 418 17.76 18.56 12.87
CA ALA A 418 16.68 18.72 13.84
C ALA A 418 15.30 18.40 13.22
N ALA A 419 15.04 18.89 12.00
CA ALA A 419 13.80 18.59 11.27
C ALA A 419 13.65 17.09 10.99
N ASN A 420 14.72 16.44 10.52
CA ASN A 420 14.74 15.00 10.28
C ASN A 420 14.53 14.21 11.58
N ARG A 421 15.21 14.57 12.67
CA ARG A 421 15.06 13.91 13.97
C ARG A 421 13.63 14.02 14.49
N ARG A 422 13.08 15.25 14.50
CA ARG A 422 11.68 15.52 14.88
C ARG A 422 10.70 14.68 14.06
N TYR A 423 10.91 14.58 12.74
CA TYR A 423 10.10 13.73 11.87
C TYR A 423 10.20 12.24 12.26
N GLN A 424 11.41 11.73 12.53
CA GLN A 424 11.59 10.33 12.93
C GLN A 424 10.90 10.00 14.26
N ILE A 425 10.98 10.89 15.27
CA ILE A 425 10.33 10.70 16.57
C ILE A 425 8.81 10.66 16.39
N LYS A 426 8.23 11.66 15.72
CA LYS A 426 6.79 11.72 15.44
C LYS A 426 6.33 10.48 14.69
N LYS A 427 7.10 10.03 13.69
CA LYS A 427 6.82 8.82 12.93
C LYS A 427 6.85 7.56 13.79
N LYS A 428 7.84 7.42 14.68
CA LYS A 428 7.95 6.30 15.62
C LYS A 428 6.77 6.28 16.61
N PHE A 429 6.41 7.44 17.16
CA PHE A 429 5.32 7.57 18.11
C PHE A 429 3.95 7.26 17.47
N ARG A 430 3.67 7.84 16.30
CA ARG A 430 2.46 7.52 15.51
C ARG A 430 2.38 6.02 15.20
N ARG A 431 3.49 5.38 14.85
CA ARG A 431 3.54 3.92 14.64
C ARG A 431 3.19 3.13 15.91
N ARG A 432 3.67 3.57 17.08
CA ARG A 432 3.36 2.92 18.36
C ARG A 432 1.89 3.07 18.73
N ILE A 433 1.33 4.28 18.62
CA ILE A 433 -0.11 4.51 18.79
C ILE A 433 -0.88 3.60 17.85
N GLN A 434 -0.52 3.57 16.56
CA GLN A 434 -1.19 2.73 15.58
C GLN A 434 -1.13 1.25 15.91
N GLN A 435 0.02 0.75 16.37
CA GLN A 435 0.18 -0.64 16.82
C GLN A 435 -0.72 -0.94 18.02
N ASN A 436 -0.80 -0.01 18.97
CA ASN A 436 -1.68 -0.13 20.12
C ASN A 436 -3.16 -0.10 19.71
N THR A 437 -3.56 0.81 18.80
CA THR A 437 -4.92 0.86 18.27
C THR A 437 -5.25 -0.43 17.52
N THR A 438 -4.34 -0.89 16.64
CA THR A 438 -4.47 -2.16 15.92
C THR A 438 -4.66 -3.32 16.89
N ARG A 439 -3.84 -3.39 17.94
CA ARG A 439 -3.95 -4.41 18.99
C ARG A 439 -5.28 -4.30 19.76
N SER A 440 -5.73 -3.09 20.07
CA SER A 440 -7.03 -2.86 20.72
C SER A 440 -8.19 -3.39 19.88
N TYR A 441 -8.15 -3.28 18.55
CA TYR A 441 -9.20 -3.86 17.71
C TYR A 441 -9.32 -5.38 17.85
N ALA A 442 -8.23 -6.06 18.20
CA ALA A 442 -8.25 -7.52 18.32
C ALA A 442 -8.47 -8.03 19.75
N GLU A 443 -8.20 -7.21 20.76
CA GLU A 443 -8.24 -7.61 22.18
C GLU A 443 -9.37 -6.92 22.97
N SER A 444 -9.95 -5.82 22.47
CA SER A 444 -11.02 -5.10 23.16
C SER A 444 -12.40 -5.71 22.92
N PRO A 445 -13.35 -5.54 23.87
CA PRO A 445 -14.75 -5.82 23.62
C PRO A 445 -15.26 -5.06 22.39
N LEU A 446 -16.27 -5.65 21.76
CA LEU A 446 -16.97 -5.06 20.62
C LEU A 446 -17.59 -3.70 21.01
N THR A 447 -17.42 -2.68 20.16
CA THR A 447 -17.98 -1.34 20.42
C THR A 447 -19.41 -1.23 19.90
N GLY A 448 -20.22 -0.42 20.57
CA GLY A 448 -21.56 -0.02 20.14
C GLY A 448 -22.66 -1.01 20.52
N THR A 449 -23.90 -0.58 20.37
CA THR A 449 -25.10 -1.40 20.59
C THR A 449 -25.36 -2.34 19.40
N THR A 450 -26.23 -3.33 19.59
CA THR A 450 -26.68 -4.21 18.50
C THR A 450 -27.31 -3.44 17.34
N GLU A 451 -28.07 -2.39 17.63
CA GLU A 451 -28.73 -1.53 16.62
C GLU A 451 -27.71 -0.72 15.82
N GLU A 452 -26.75 -0.10 16.51
CA GLU A 452 -25.66 0.65 15.88
C GLU A 452 -24.84 -0.24 14.96
N ARG A 453 -24.52 -1.47 15.42
CA ARG A 453 -23.81 -2.48 14.63
C ARG A 453 -24.59 -2.93 13.41
N THR A 454 -25.89 -3.15 13.56
CA THR A 454 -26.77 -3.52 12.43
C THR A 454 -26.81 -2.40 11.38
N THR A 455 -26.85 -1.14 11.83
CA THR A 455 -26.79 0.01 10.94
C THR A 455 -25.45 0.10 10.23
N ALA A 456 -24.34 -0.12 10.95
CA ALA A 456 -23.00 -0.14 10.36
C ALA A 456 -22.80 -1.29 9.35
N ILE A 457 -23.39 -2.47 9.57
CA ILE A 457 -23.43 -3.56 8.58
C ILE A 457 -24.13 -3.09 7.31
N ASN A 458 -25.33 -2.52 7.45
CA ASN A 458 -26.10 -2.02 6.31
C ASN A 458 -25.33 -0.91 5.57
N ASP A 459 -24.64 -0.03 6.29
CA ASP A 459 -23.81 1.02 5.71
C ASP A 459 -22.59 0.47 4.96
N ALA A 460 -21.96 -0.58 5.48
CA ALA A 460 -20.83 -1.24 4.81
C ALA A 460 -21.22 -1.86 3.46
N HIS A 461 -22.47 -2.32 3.34
CA HIS A 461 -23.01 -2.89 2.11
C HIS A 461 -23.55 -1.84 1.12
N LYS A 462 -23.71 -0.58 1.53
CA LYS A 462 -24.17 0.48 0.61
C LYS A 462 -23.14 0.68 -0.51
N PRO A 463 -23.57 0.78 -1.79
CA PRO A 463 -22.67 1.10 -2.89
C PRO A 463 -21.91 2.40 -2.62
N SER A 464 -20.66 2.48 -3.09
CA SER A 464 -19.89 3.73 -3.00
C SER A 464 -20.68 4.87 -3.64
N THR A 465 -20.91 5.96 -2.89
CA THR A 465 -21.61 7.15 -3.38
C THR A 465 -20.93 7.76 -4.61
N HIS A 466 -19.63 7.51 -4.78
CA HIS A 466 -18.87 7.88 -5.99
C HIS A 466 -19.25 7.06 -7.21
N LEU A 467 -19.44 5.75 -7.05
CA LEU A 467 -19.93 4.93 -8.16
C LEU A 467 -21.35 5.32 -8.53
N VAL A 468 -22.21 5.53 -7.52
CA VAL A 468 -23.59 5.97 -7.77
C VAL A 468 -23.61 7.34 -8.47
N SER A 469 -22.83 8.31 -8.00
CA SER A 469 -22.77 9.64 -8.64
C SER A 469 -22.12 9.63 -10.01
N ALA A 470 -21.08 8.82 -10.24
CA ALA A 470 -20.48 8.65 -11.56
C ALA A 470 -21.42 7.97 -12.57
N LEU A 471 -22.23 7.01 -12.12
CA LEU A 471 -23.24 6.34 -12.94
C LEU A 471 -24.47 7.22 -13.21
N MET A 472 -24.81 8.11 -12.28
CA MET A 472 -25.97 9.01 -12.37
C MET A 472 -25.63 10.37 -12.99
N ALA A 473 -24.35 10.70 -13.18
CA ALA A 473 -23.94 11.92 -13.86
C ALA A 473 -24.33 11.83 -15.34
N PRO A 474 -25.02 12.85 -15.89
CA PRO A 474 -25.29 12.89 -17.33
C PRO A 474 -23.96 12.86 -18.09
N PRO A 475 -23.88 12.20 -19.25
CA PRO A 475 -22.66 12.11 -20.05
C PRO A 475 -22.27 13.51 -20.52
N THR A 476 -21.47 14.20 -19.72
CA THR A 476 -20.91 15.50 -20.08
C THR A 476 -19.60 15.23 -20.81
N GLY A 477 -19.54 15.71 -22.05
CA GLY A 477 -18.43 15.45 -22.97
C GLY A 477 -17.07 15.80 -22.36
N SER A 478 -16.10 14.94 -22.67
CA SER A 478 -14.67 14.99 -22.31
C SER A 478 -14.32 14.58 -20.87
N PHE A 479 -14.18 13.27 -20.67
CA PHE A 479 -13.22 12.75 -19.69
C PHE A 479 -11.81 13.18 -20.12
N ARG A 480 -11.29 14.25 -19.51
CA ARG A 480 -9.84 14.53 -19.54
C ARG A 480 -9.18 13.66 -18.46
N PHE A 481 -8.47 12.64 -18.90
CA PHE A 481 -7.55 11.86 -18.07
C PHE A 481 -6.35 12.71 -17.68
#